data_AF-A0A369PP17-F1
#
_entry.id   AF-A0A369PP17-F1
#
_cell.length_a   1.000
_cell.length_b   1.000
_cell.length_c   1.000
_cell.angle_alpha   90.00
_cell.angle_beta   90.00
_cell.angle_gamma   90.00
#
_symmetry.space_group_name_H-M   'P 1'
#
loop_
_entity.id
_entity.type
_entity.pdbx_description
1 polymer ?
#
loop_
_entity_poly.entity_id
_entity_poly.type
_entity_poly.pdbx_seq_one_letter_code
_entity_poly.pdbx_strand_id
1 'polypeptide(L)'
;MDELLGMPVMVHPQLTQDPVLMRGQVGTVIGADLHSDTIVVAFGNKGAGSYHSDALLVLKPHNELYKDLLEKVKQLKIADFKSLLRLSMHQSTGSPRQIMEAMAALKDSPQALDFATRPLPEMLEMDYGTDLQQGNSIGMGR
;
A
#
# COMPACT_ATOMS: atom_id res chain seq x y z
N MET A 1 0.50 -9.05 -14.39
CA MET A 1 0.30 -7.65 -14.81
C MET A 1 -1.02 -7.10 -14.26
N ASP A 2 -2.11 -7.86 -14.30
CA ASP A 2 -3.43 -7.40 -13.81
C ASP A 2 -3.60 -7.25 -12.28
N GLU A 3 -2.73 -7.82 -11.45
CA GLU A 3 -2.88 -7.75 -9.98
C GLU A 3 -2.67 -6.36 -9.38
N LEU A 4 -1.95 -5.48 -10.08
CA LEU A 4 -1.77 -4.10 -9.63
C LEU A 4 -2.95 -3.21 -9.99
N LEU A 5 -3.74 -3.58 -11.01
CA LEU A 5 -4.84 -2.75 -11.50
C LEU A 5 -5.98 -2.72 -10.49
N GLY A 6 -6.48 -1.52 -10.19
CA GLY A 6 -7.52 -1.32 -9.18
C GLY A 6 -6.99 -1.24 -7.75
N MET A 7 -5.67 -1.39 -7.53
CA MET A 7 -5.10 -1.29 -6.20
C MET A 7 -5.07 0.17 -5.70
N PRO A 8 -5.52 0.45 -4.47
CA PRO A 8 -5.40 1.77 -3.87
C PRO A 8 -3.94 2.00 -3.44
N VAL A 9 -3.37 3.12 -3.87
CA VAL A 9 -1.98 3.50 -3.59
C VAL A 9 -1.92 4.96 -3.17
N MET A 10 -0.95 5.31 -2.33
CA MET A 10 -0.67 6.70 -1.95
C MET A 10 0.64 7.15 -2.57
N VAL A 11 0.68 8.35 -3.13
CA VAL A 11 1.95 8.97 -3.53
C VAL A 11 2.70 9.39 -2.27
N HIS A 12 3.97 9.02 -2.17
CA HIS A 12 4.79 9.32 -1.01
C HIS A 12 4.72 10.82 -0.64
N PRO A 13 4.33 11.21 0.59
CA PRO A 13 4.14 12.61 0.94
C PRO A 13 5.44 13.43 0.94
N GLN A 14 6.58 12.75 1.11
CA GLN A 14 7.91 13.36 1.06
C GLN A 14 8.62 13.18 -0.29
N LEU A 15 7.89 12.83 -1.36
CA LEU A 15 8.48 12.63 -2.69
C LEU A 15 9.18 13.92 -3.13
N THR A 16 10.46 13.86 -3.49
CA THR A 16 11.25 15.04 -3.90
C THR A 16 10.90 15.52 -5.30
N GLN A 17 10.64 14.59 -6.22
CA GLN A 17 10.19 14.87 -7.58
C GLN A 17 8.74 14.45 -7.75
N ASP A 18 7.83 15.42 -7.78
CA ASP A 18 6.42 15.13 -8.02
C ASP A 18 5.94 15.88 -9.27
N PRO A 19 5.88 15.19 -10.43
CA PRO A 19 5.53 15.83 -11.69
C PRO A 19 4.08 16.29 -11.75
N VAL A 20 3.18 15.73 -10.92
CA VAL A 20 1.72 15.99 -10.98
C VAL A 20 1.19 16.64 -9.70
N LEU A 21 2.07 16.97 -8.73
CA LEU A 21 1.72 17.62 -7.46
C LEU A 21 0.65 16.85 -6.64
N MET A 22 0.68 15.52 -6.71
CA MET A 22 -0.21 14.62 -5.96
C MET A 22 0.41 14.04 -4.68
N ARG A 23 1.46 14.65 -4.10
CA ARG A 23 2.07 14.21 -2.83
C ARG A 23 1.04 13.95 -1.72
N GLY A 24 1.10 12.76 -1.14
CA GLY A 24 0.20 12.33 -0.07
C GLY A 24 -1.26 12.17 -0.49
N GLN A 25 -1.55 12.18 -1.80
CA GLN A 25 -2.87 11.84 -2.32
C GLN A 25 -2.98 10.33 -2.50
N VAL A 26 -4.17 9.80 -2.25
CA VAL A 26 -4.52 8.42 -2.54
C VAL A 26 -5.15 8.38 -3.93
N GLY A 27 -4.72 7.41 -4.73
CA GLY A 27 -5.25 7.12 -6.04
C GLY A 27 -5.36 5.62 -6.27
N THR A 28 -5.77 5.26 -7.49
CA THR A 28 -5.95 3.87 -7.90
C THR A 28 -5.04 3.59 -9.09
N VAL A 29 -4.31 2.49 -9.05
CA VAL A 29 -3.47 2.08 -10.18
C VAL A 29 -4.37 1.67 -11.35
N ILE A 30 -4.18 2.34 -12.49
CA ILE A 30 -4.90 2.09 -13.75
C ILE A 30 -3.99 1.55 -14.85
N GLY A 31 -2.69 1.51 -14.60
CA GLY A 31 -1.68 0.95 -15.50
C GLY A 31 -0.39 0.70 -14.75
N ALA A 32 0.33 -0.36 -15.07
CA ALA A 32 1.62 -0.65 -14.51
C ALA A 32 2.51 -1.28 -15.58
N ASP A 33 3.64 -0.62 -15.88
CA ASP A 33 4.70 -1.15 -16.72
C ASP A 33 5.92 -1.42 -15.84
N LEU A 34 6.06 -2.68 -15.43
CA LEU A 34 7.19 -3.16 -14.63
C LEU A 34 8.51 -3.12 -15.40
N HIS A 35 8.47 -3.09 -16.74
CA HIS A 35 9.68 -3.10 -17.56
C HIS A 35 10.36 -1.73 -17.57
N SER A 36 9.57 -0.66 -17.53
CA SER A 36 10.03 0.73 -17.45
C SER A 36 9.89 1.34 -16.05
N ASP A 37 9.52 0.53 -15.05
CA ASP A 37 9.22 0.96 -13.68
C ASP A 37 8.24 2.16 -13.63
N THR A 38 7.22 2.13 -14.49
CA THR A 38 6.25 3.21 -14.64
C THR A 38 4.86 2.75 -14.22
N ILE A 39 4.34 3.32 -13.14
CA ILE A 39 3.01 3.05 -12.61
C ILE A 39 2.11 4.25 -12.87
N VAL A 40 0.97 4.01 -13.51
CA VAL A 40 -0.04 5.03 -13.81
C VAL A 40 -1.13 4.98 -12.74
N VAL A 41 -1.27 6.07 -12.00
CA VAL A 41 -2.22 6.21 -10.90
C VAL A 41 -3.28 7.24 -11.26
N ALA A 42 -4.55 6.86 -11.17
CA ALA A 42 -5.69 7.75 -11.32
C ALA A 42 -6.13 8.32 -9.96
N PHE A 43 -6.31 9.64 -9.90
CA PHE A 43 -6.72 10.38 -8.71
C PHE A 43 -8.17 10.88 -8.84
N GLY A 44 -9.06 10.01 -9.37
CA GLY A 44 -10.45 10.36 -9.65
C GLY A 44 -10.57 11.59 -10.54
N ASN A 45 -11.19 12.66 -10.03
CA ASN A 45 -11.43 13.90 -10.78
C ASN A 45 -10.17 14.74 -11.05
N LYS A 46 -9.01 14.39 -10.46
CA LYS A 46 -7.76 15.12 -10.61
C LYS A 46 -6.89 14.64 -11.77
N GLY A 47 -7.38 13.69 -12.56
CA GLY A 47 -6.65 13.09 -13.68
C GLY A 47 -5.79 11.90 -13.25
N ALA A 48 -4.80 11.56 -14.07
CA ALA A 48 -3.85 10.49 -13.81
C ALA A 48 -2.42 11.01 -13.84
N GLY A 49 -1.53 10.37 -13.08
CA GLY A 49 -0.10 10.67 -13.05
C GLY A 49 0.72 9.39 -13.15
N SER A 50 1.90 9.51 -13.77
CA SER A 50 2.87 8.42 -13.86
C SER A 50 3.93 8.60 -12.76
N TYR A 51 4.17 7.53 -12.02
CA TYR A 51 5.09 7.48 -10.89
C TYR A 51 5.97 6.24 -10.98
N HIS A 52 7.17 6.33 -10.41
CA HIS A 52 7.99 5.14 -10.15
C HIS A 52 7.38 4.28 -9.04
N SER A 53 7.68 3.00 -9.01
CA SER A 53 7.13 2.10 -7.99
C SER A 53 7.60 2.48 -6.58
N ASP A 54 8.82 2.99 -6.41
CA ASP A 54 9.38 3.47 -5.14
C ASP A 54 8.68 4.73 -4.59
N ALA A 55 8.08 5.52 -5.47
CA ALA A 55 7.33 6.72 -5.15
C ALA A 55 5.92 6.41 -4.60
N LEU A 56 5.49 5.16 -4.68
CA LEU A 56 4.16 4.71 -4.31
C LEU A 56 4.19 3.87 -3.04
N LEU A 57 3.31 4.24 -2.13
CA LEU A 57 3.05 3.54 -0.88
C LEU A 57 1.78 2.71 -1.02
N VAL A 58 1.87 1.45 -0.63
CA VAL A 58 0.74 0.52 -0.55
C VAL A 58 0.47 0.14 0.89
N LEU A 59 -0.78 -0.20 1.18
CA LEU A 59 -1.16 -0.67 2.51
C LEU A 59 -0.61 -2.06 2.77
N LYS A 60 -0.05 -2.25 3.97
CA LYS A 60 0.26 -3.59 4.48
C LYS A 60 -1.02 -4.40 4.60
N PRO A 61 -0.97 -5.73 4.35
CA PRO A 61 -2.14 -6.59 4.46
C PRO A 61 -2.69 -6.58 5.88
N HIS A 62 -4.02 -6.70 6.01
CA HIS A 62 -4.74 -6.60 7.28
C HIS A 62 -4.10 -7.43 8.41
N ASN A 63 -3.77 -8.70 8.14
CA ASN A 63 -3.20 -9.61 9.14
C ASN A 63 -1.87 -9.11 9.68
N GLU A 64 -1.02 -8.60 8.80
CA GLU A 64 0.29 -8.08 9.18
C GLU A 64 0.15 -6.76 9.94
N LEU A 65 -0.65 -5.83 9.39
CA LEU A 65 -0.91 -4.55 10.04
C LEU A 65 -1.49 -4.73 11.44
N TYR A 66 -2.46 -5.62 11.61
CA TYR A 66 -3.12 -5.88 12.88
C TYR A 66 -2.15 -6.51 13.89
N LYS A 67 -1.34 -7.48 13.46
CA LYS A 67 -0.32 -8.10 14.30
C LYS A 67 0.72 -7.07 14.77
N ASP A 68 1.28 -6.30 13.84
CA ASP A 68 2.25 -5.25 14.13
C ASP A 68 1.67 -4.23 15.10
N LEU A 69 0.41 -3.82 14.89
CA LEU A 69 -0.29 -2.87 15.75
C LEU A 69 -0.38 -3.36 17.21
N LEU A 70 -0.63 -4.65 17.43
CA LEU A 70 -0.67 -5.24 18.77
C LEU A 70 0.73 -5.33 19.41
N GLU A 71 1.75 -5.69 18.62
CA GLU A 71 3.13 -5.82 19.12
C GLU A 71 3.76 -4.46 19.45
N LYS A 72 3.50 -3.44 18.63
CA LYS A 72 4.14 -2.12 18.70
C LYS A 72 3.23 -1.04 19.29
N VAL A 73 2.09 -1.41 19.89
CA VAL A 73 1.13 -0.48 20.52
C VAL A 73 1.79 0.49 21.50
N LYS A 74 2.83 0.05 22.22
CA LYS A 74 3.55 0.87 23.21
C LYS A 74 4.43 1.97 22.60
N GLN A 75 4.74 1.88 21.30
CA GLN A 75 5.59 2.82 20.57
C GLN A 75 4.77 3.87 19.78
N LEU A 76 3.45 3.66 19.68
CA LEU A 76 2.54 4.52 18.94
C LEU A 76 1.84 5.52 19.87
N LYS A 77 1.55 6.72 19.35
CA LYS A 77 0.66 7.64 20.05
C LYS A 77 -0.77 7.09 20.01
N ILE A 78 -1.55 7.39 21.05
CA ILE A 78 -2.95 6.93 21.16
C ILE A 78 -3.78 7.37 19.93
N ALA A 79 -3.51 8.56 19.39
CA ALA A 79 -4.17 9.05 18.19
C ALA A 79 -3.83 8.18 16.95
N ASP A 80 -2.55 7.88 16.75
CA ASP A 80 -2.05 7.07 15.64
C ASP A 80 -2.58 5.63 15.73
N PHE A 81 -2.55 5.04 16.92
CA PHE A 81 -3.10 3.71 17.18
C PHE A 81 -4.59 3.62 16.80
N LYS A 82 -5.40 4.62 17.17
CA LYS A 82 -6.83 4.65 16.81
C LYS A 82 -7.03 4.75 15.31
N SER A 83 -6.24 5.56 14.61
CA SER A 83 -6.29 5.69 13.15
C SER A 83 -5.91 4.39 12.46
N LEU A 84 -4.82 3.75 12.90
CA LEU A 84 -4.34 2.47 12.37
C LEU A 84 -5.32 1.32 12.65
N LEU A 85 -5.93 1.27 13.83
CA LEU A 85 -6.94 0.28 14.17
C LEU A 85 -8.21 0.47 13.32
N ARG A 86 -8.62 1.71 13.06
CA ARG A 86 -9.74 1.99 12.14
C ARG A 86 -9.41 1.54 10.72
N LEU A 87 -8.22 1.84 10.24
CA LEU A 87 -7.76 1.41 8.94
C LEU A 87 -7.75 -0.12 8.82
N SER A 88 -7.25 -0.85 9.83
CA SER A 88 -7.26 -2.31 9.79
C SER A 88 -8.68 -2.86 9.77
N MET A 89 -9.62 -2.31 10.54
CA MET A 89 -11.04 -2.68 10.45
C MET A 89 -11.62 -2.40 9.06
N HIS A 90 -11.31 -1.27 8.44
CA HIS A 90 -11.75 -0.95 7.08
C HIS A 90 -11.14 -1.88 6.03
N GLN A 91 -9.92 -2.40 6.23
CA GLN A 91 -9.39 -3.43 5.34
C GLN A 91 -10.12 -4.77 5.44
N SER A 92 -10.67 -5.11 6.62
CA SER A 92 -11.36 -6.39 6.84
C SER A 92 -12.81 -6.37 6.36
N THR A 93 -13.54 -5.27 6.61
CA THR A 93 -15.00 -5.20 6.36
C THR A 93 -15.42 -3.97 5.57
N GLY A 94 -14.49 -3.09 5.22
CA GLY A 94 -14.79 -1.80 4.61
C GLY A 94 -14.84 -1.86 3.08
N SER A 95 -15.50 -0.86 2.49
CA SER A 95 -15.46 -0.65 1.04
C SER A 95 -14.11 -0.08 0.59
N PRO A 96 -13.70 -0.26 -0.68
CA PRO A 96 -12.47 0.34 -1.22
C PRO A 96 -12.36 1.85 -0.95
N ARG A 97 -13.51 2.56 -0.97
CA ARG A 97 -13.58 3.98 -0.63
C ARG A 97 -13.21 4.27 0.82
N GLN A 98 -13.69 3.47 1.77
CA GLN A 98 -13.37 3.62 3.19
C GLN A 98 -11.88 3.35 3.46
N ILE A 99 -11.30 2.38 2.75
CA ILE A 99 -9.87 2.09 2.82
C ILE A 99 -9.07 3.30 2.31
N MET A 100 -9.45 3.86 1.16
CA MET A 100 -8.80 5.05 0.61
C MET A 100 -8.92 6.27 1.53
N GLU A 101 -10.10 6.51 2.11
CA GLU A 101 -10.32 7.62 3.06
C GLU A 101 -9.50 7.44 4.34
N ALA A 102 -9.44 6.22 4.88
CA ALA A 102 -8.63 5.91 6.06
C ALA A 102 -7.12 6.03 5.76
N MET A 103 -6.67 5.61 4.58
CA MET A 103 -5.29 5.78 4.14
C MET A 103 -4.95 7.26 3.98
N ALA A 104 -5.82 8.06 3.35
CA ALA A 104 -5.63 9.50 3.20
C ALA A 104 -5.52 10.21 4.56
N ALA A 105 -6.26 9.75 5.57
CA ALA A 105 -6.18 10.28 6.94
C ALA A 105 -4.83 10.05 7.62
N LEU A 106 -4.00 9.11 7.14
CA LEU A 106 -2.65 8.88 7.67
C LEU A 106 -1.63 9.93 7.21
N LYS A 107 -1.97 10.75 6.20
CA LYS A 107 -1.07 11.78 5.66
C LYS A 107 -0.51 12.71 6.73
N ASP A 108 -1.32 13.03 7.74
CA ASP A 108 -0.94 13.97 8.82
C ASP A 108 -0.09 13.31 9.92
N SER A 109 0.10 11.99 9.88
CA SER A 109 0.92 11.25 10.84
C SER A 109 1.98 10.40 10.12
N PRO A 110 3.21 10.93 9.96
CA PRO A 110 4.30 10.21 9.29
C PRO A 110 4.60 8.85 9.93
N GLN A 111 4.51 8.76 11.27
CA GLN A 111 4.76 7.52 12.00
C GLN A 111 3.67 6.48 11.73
N ALA A 112 2.40 6.88 11.69
CA ALA A 112 1.32 5.96 11.35
C ALA A 112 1.37 5.55 9.88
N LEU A 113 1.73 6.47 8.99
CA LEU A 113 1.87 6.16 7.57
C LEU A 113 2.98 5.12 7.32
N ASP A 114 4.18 5.34 7.84
CA ASP A 114 5.30 4.39 7.75
C ASP A 114 4.95 3.02 8.34
N PHE A 115 4.16 3.04 9.42
CA PHE A 115 3.70 1.81 10.06
C PHE A 115 2.73 1.01 9.19
N ALA A 116 1.74 1.69 8.59
CA ALA A 116 0.66 1.08 7.82
C ALA A 116 1.00 0.79 6.37
N THR A 117 2.02 1.44 5.82
CA THR A 117 2.36 1.36 4.42
C THR A 117 3.73 0.75 4.19
N ARG A 118 3.99 0.33 2.96
CA ARG A 118 5.29 -0.05 2.45
C ARG A 118 5.43 0.44 1.01
N PRO A 119 6.64 0.59 0.48
CA PRO A 119 6.85 0.82 -0.95
C PRO A 119 6.22 -0.30 -1.79
N LEU A 120 5.64 0.05 -2.93
CA LEU A 120 5.12 -0.92 -3.90
C LEU A 120 6.11 -2.02 -4.31
N PRO A 121 7.41 -1.74 -4.58
CA PRO A 121 8.37 -2.79 -4.95
C PRO A 121 8.56 -3.83 -3.86
N GLU A 122 8.53 -3.43 -2.58
CA GLU A 122 8.64 -4.36 -1.45
C GLU A 122 7.45 -5.33 -1.41
N MET A 123 6.24 -4.84 -1.76
CA MET A 123 5.06 -5.69 -1.86
C MET A 123 5.14 -6.65 -3.06
N LEU A 124 5.65 -6.18 -4.21
CA LEU A 124 5.85 -7.01 -5.40
C LEU A 124 6.83 -8.15 -5.12
N GLU A 125 7.95 -7.88 -4.43
CA GLU A 125 8.91 -8.92 -4.03
C GLU A 125 8.31 -9.98 -3.10
N MET A 126 7.37 -9.60 -2.23
CA MET A 126 6.65 -10.54 -1.35
C MET A 126 5.68 -11.44 -2.10
N ASP A 127 4.96 -10.91 -3.10
CA ASP A 127 4.03 -11.72 -3.90
C ASP A 127 4.80 -12.76 -4.74
N TYR A 128 5.82 -12.30 -5.49
CA TYR A 128 6.66 -13.20 -6.30
C TYR A 128 7.52 -14.17 -5.47
N GLY A 129 7.90 -13.80 -4.25
CA GLY A 129 8.62 -14.68 -3.33
C GLY A 129 7.77 -15.85 -2.81
N THR A 130 6.44 -15.69 -2.78
CA THR A 130 5.51 -16.71 -2.28
C THR A 130 5.23 -17.80 -3.33
N ASP A 131 5.20 -17.43 -4.62
CA ASP A 131 5.07 -18.39 -5.73
C ASP A 131 6.28 -19.31 -5.88
N LEU A 132 7.49 -18.81 -5.58
CA LEU A 132 8.71 -19.60 -5.67
C LEU A 132 8.85 -20.64 -4.54
N GLN A 133 8.10 -20.50 -3.44
CA GLN A 133 8.12 -21.49 -2.34
C GLN A 133 7.03 -22.56 -2.46
N GLN A 134 5.95 -22.32 -3.21
CA GLN A 134 4.90 -23.34 -3.41
C GLN A 134 5.21 -24.32 -4.56
N GLY A 135 6.21 -24.04 -5.40
CA GLY A 135 6.64 -24.92 -6.49
C GLY A 135 7.46 -26.15 -6.11
N ASN A 136 7.92 -26.32 -4.86
CA ASN A 136 8.89 -27.37 -4.50
C ASN A 136 8.32 -28.53 -3.67
N SER A 137 7.02 -28.82 -3.76
CA SER A 137 6.40 -29.96 -3.06
C SER A 137 5.54 -30.84 -3.97
N ILE A 138 6.06 -31.22 -5.15
CA ILE A 138 5.49 -32.32 -5.94
C ILE A 138 6.55 -33.39 -6.18
N GLY A 139 6.39 -34.53 -5.48
CA GLY A 139 6.76 -35.84 -6.02
C GLY A 139 8.06 -36.49 -5.53
N MET A 140 8.10 -36.93 -4.27
CA MET A 140 8.77 -38.20 -3.96
C MET A 140 7.80 -39.11 -3.22
N GLY A 141 7.17 -39.96 -4.00
CA GLY A 141 6.23 -40.96 -3.53
C GLY A 141 5.88 -41.86 -4.71
N ARG A 142 6.79 -42.78 -5.04
CA ARG A 142 6.57 -44.20 -5.32
C ARG A 142 7.81 -44.84 -5.95
#